data_AF-A0A2S2DZU8-F1
#
_entry.id   AF-A0A2S2DZU8-F1
#
_cell.length_a   1.000
_cell.length_b   1.000
_cell.length_c   1.000
_cell.angle_alpha   90.00
_cell.angle_beta   90.00
_cell.angle_gamma   90.00
#
_symmetry.space_group_name_H-M   'P 1'
#
loop_
_entity.id
_entity.type
_entity.pdbx_description
1 polymer ?
#
loop_
_entity_poly.entity_id
_entity_poly.type
_entity_poly.pdbx_seq_one_letter_code
_entity_poly.pdbx_strand_id
1 'polypeptide(L)'
;MHSINGQSHSLLDYLNDPGKAKQQLQSLGVNQQQSQDIGEDLTALTQSLSSDDLASLAEQIQTGETSVSLNRLQNMVGFYSQSINTELEHQISRFGLEQHSVLIEQRQGQWQVTADEAAPLQQLERLQSYLNKDERLATGMQHLAQLSSLSEWTQLQQQASQMQQDGADKEQLVAMLTQGREAIMGTRHFINGPNKGVALASSGLAEQMLDAMKED
;
A
#
# COMPACT_ATOMS: atom_id res chain seq x y z
N MET A 1 34.83 15.28 17.66
CA MET A 1 33.59 16.06 17.45
C MET A 1 33.35 16.13 15.96
N HIS A 2 32.51 15.27 15.41
CA HIS A 2 32.03 15.36 14.04
C HIS A 2 30.52 15.51 14.10
N SER A 3 30.05 16.72 13.81
CA SER A 3 28.64 17.03 13.64
C SER A 3 28.15 16.41 12.33
N ILE A 4 27.22 15.47 12.42
CA ILE A 4 26.42 15.07 11.26
C ILE A 4 25.34 16.15 11.11
N ASN A 5 25.51 17.00 10.10
CA ASN A 5 24.44 17.87 9.61
C ASN A 5 23.35 16.96 9.03
N GLY A 6 22.35 16.61 9.84
CA GLY A 6 21.14 15.94 9.40
C GLY A 6 20.25 16.92 8.65
N GLN A 7 20.50 17.13 7.36
CA GLN A 7 19.45 17.55 6.45
C GLN A 7 18.54 16.33 6.25
N SER A 8 17.40 16.31 6.95
CA SER A 8 16.32 15.36 6.74
C SER A 8 15.68 15.66 5.38
N HIS A 9 16.24 15.08 4.33
CA HIS A 9 15.59 15.02 3.02
C HIS A 9 14.34 14.15 3.17
N SER A 10 13.17 14.72 2.86
CA SER A 10 11.92 13.96 2.90
C SER A 10 11.91 12.94 1.76
N LEU A 11 11.26 11.79 1.95
CA LEU A 11 11.23 10.75 0.92
C LEU A 11 10.55 11.19 -0.38
N LEU A 12 9.81 12.29 -0.29
CA LEU A 12 9.18 12.99 -1.39
C LEU A 12 10.20 13.66 -2.32
N ASP A 13 11.39 14.03 -1.87
CA ASP A 13 12.44 14.55 -2.76
C ASP A 13 12.95 13.49 -3.76
N TYR A 14 12.73 12.20 -3.50
CA TYR A 14 13.21 11.08 -4.31
C TYR A 14 12.25 10.65 -5.42
N LEU A 15 10.96 10.97 -5.30
CA LEU A 15 9.99 10.81 -6.41
C LEU A 15 10.32 11.72 -7.60
N ASN A 16 11.11 12.79 -7.37
CA ASN A 16 11.56 13.71 -8.41
C ASN A 16 12.99 13.42 -8.91
N ASP A 17 13.70 12.45 -8.33
CA ASP A 17 15.09 12.11 -8.69
C ASP A 17 15.30 10.59 -8.78
N PRO A 18 15.10 10.01 -9.98
CA PRO A 18 15.24 8.57 -10.24
C PRO A 18 16.61 7.99 -9.84
N GLY A 19 17.66 8.81 -9.82
CA GLY A 19 19.02 8.38 -9.47
C GLY A 19 19.16 7.95 -8.02
N LYS A 20 18.39 8.58 -7.11
CA LYS A 20 18.42 8.28 -5.67
C LYS A 20 17.53 7.08 -5.31
N ALA A 21 16.41 6.91 -6.01
CA ALA A 21 15.58 5.70 -5.89
C ALA A 21 16.38 4.42 -6.23
N LYS A 22 17.23 4.49 -7.27
CA LYS A 22 18.11 3.39 -7.69
C LYS A 22 19.13 2.97 -6.63
N GLN A 23 19.68 3.92 -5.87
CA GLN A 23 20.66 3.63 -4.80
C GLN A 23 20.00 2.92 -3.59
N GLN A 24 18.75 3.26 -3.29
CA GLN A 24 17.98 2.59 -2.22
C GLN A 24 17.53 1.18 -2.63
N LEU A 25 17.14 0.97 -3.89
CA LEU A 25 16.82 -0.38 -4.41
C LEU A 25 18.03 -1.33 -4.28
N GLN A 26 19.24 -0.81 -4.46
CA GLN A 26 20.48 -1.56 -4.24
C GLN A 26 20.75 -1.84 -2.76
N SER A 27 20.34 -0.96 -1.83
CA SER A 27 20.49 -1.17 -0.39
C SER A 27 19.46 -2.15 0.19
N LEU A 28 18.35 -2.39 -0.51
CA LEU A 28 17.32 -3.37 -0.17
C LEU A 28 17.63 -4.80 -0.67
N GLY A 29 18.80 -5.04 -1.26
CA GLY A 29 19.20 -6.36 -1.74
C GLY A 29 18.50 -6.80 -3.04
N VAL A 30 17.89 -5.87 -3.76
CA VAL A 30 17.33 -6.12 -5.10
C VAL A 30 18.48 -6.16 -6.09
N ASN A 31 18.55 -7.22 -6.91
CA ASN A 31 19.64 -7.42 -7.86
C ASN A 31 19.68 -6.30 -8.92
N GLN A 32 20.87 -5.93 -9.42
CA GLN A 32 21.07 -4.75 -10.29
C GLN A 32 20.14 -4.66 -11.51
N GLN A 33 19.79 -5.78 -12.15
CA GLN A 33 18.83 -5.82 -13.26
C GLN A 33 17.41 -5.49 -12.80
N GLN A 34 16.96 -6.07 -11.69
CA GLN A 34 15.65 -5.74 -11.10
C GLN A 34 15.59 -4.28 -10.63
N SER A 35 16.69 -3.73 -10.09
CA SER A 35 16.74 -2.30 -9.71
C SER A 35 16.66 -1.36 -10.92
N GLN A 36 17.12 -1.78 -12.10
CA GLN A 36 17.00 -1.02 -13.34
C GLN A 36 15.59 -1.08 -13.91
N ASP A 37 15.01 -2.28 -13.99
CA ASP A 37 13.63 -2.47 -14.45
C ASP A 37 12.64 -1.70 -13.55
N ILE A 38 12.80 -1.81 -12.22
CA ILE A 38 11.97 -1.09 -11.25
C ILE A 38 12.18 0.43 -11.36
N GLY A 39 13.39 0.91 -11.65
CA GLY A 39 13.71 2.35 -11.76
C GLY A 39 13.17 3.00 -13.04
N GLU A 40 13.26 2.31 -14.17
CA GLU A 40 12.67 2.74 -15.44
C GLU A 40 11.14 2.67 -15.39
N ASP A 41 10.61 1.60 -14.78
CA ASP A 41 9.18 1.46 -14.50
C ASP A 41 8.67 2.54 -13.57
N LEU A 42 9.41 2.86 -12.49
CA LEU A 42 9.09 3.95 -11.57
C LEU A 42 9.02 5.30 -12.29
N THR A 43 9.94 5.57 -13.22
CA THR A 43 9.99 6.83 -13.96
C THR A 43 8.84 6.93 -14.96
N ALA A 44 8.54 5.85 -15.69
CA ALA A 44 7.40 5.79 -16.59
C ALA A 44 6.08 5.93 -15.82
N LEU A 45 5.96 5.25 -14.68
CA LEU A 45 4.78 5.21 -13.83
C LEU A 45 4.58 6.51 -13.02
N THR A 46 5.61 7.12 -12.45
CA THR A 46 5.48 8.43 -11.78
C THR A 46 5.15 9.56 -12.74
N GLN A 47 5.56 9.44 -14.00
CA GLN A 47 5.17 10.36 -15.08
C GLN A 47 3.79 10.04 -15.66
N SER A 48 3.27 8.82 -15.47
CA SER A 48 2.03 8.31 -16.06
C SER A 48 0.99 7.82 -15.04
N LEU A 49 1.04 8.21 -13.77
CA LEU A 49 0.00 7.84 -12.80
C LEU A 49 -0.76 9.08 -12.36
N SER A 50 -1.67 9.49 -13.23
CA SER A 50 -2.91 10.09 -12.75
C SER A 50 -3.79 9.01 -12.13
N SER A 51 -4.78 9.40 -11.32
CA SER A 51 -5.82 8.50 -10.82
C SER A 51 -6.50 7.69 -11.94
N ASP A 52 -6.51 8.23 -13.16
CA ASP A 52 -7.10 7.63 -14.35
C ASP A 52 -6.26 6.47 -14.91
N ASP A 53 -4.92 6.50 -14.77
CA ASP A 53 -4.03 5.44 -15.23
C ASP A 53 -4.02 4.24 -14.27
N LEU A 54 -4.15 4.48 -12.96
CA LEU A 54 -4.41 3.41 -11.97
C LEU A 54 -5.80 2.80 -12.16
N ALA A 55 -6.80 3.60 -12.53
CA ALA A 55 -8.13 3.09 -12.88
C ALA A 55 -8.08 2.26 -14.17
N SER A 56 -7.31 2.67 -15.18
CA SER A 56 -7.10 1.90 -16.40
C SER A 56 -6.35 0.59 -16.14
N LEU A 57 -5.30 0.60 -15.33
CA LEU A 57 -4.61 -0.61 -14.90
C LEU A 57 -5.56 -1.54 -14.12
N ALA A 58 -6.37 -0.98 -13.22
CA ALA A 58 -7.39 -1.74 -12.48
C ALA A 58 -8.44 -2.36 -13.41
N GLU A 59 -8.90 -1.62 -14.42
CA GLU A 59 -9.83 -2.11 -15.43
C GLU A 59 -9.19 -3.22 -16.27
N GLN A 60 -7.96 -3.04 -16.72
CA GLN A 60 -7.24 -4.05 -17.51
C GLN A 60 -6.93 -5.33 -16.72
N ILE A 61 -6.66 -5.23 -15.41
CA ILE A 61 -6.55 -6.39 -14.52
C ILE A 61 -7.93 -7.07 -14.35
N GLN A 62 -9.00 -6.28 -14.23
CA GLN A 62 -10.36 -6.80 -14.10
C GLN A 62 -10.86 -7.47 -15.38
N THR A 63 -10.46 -7.01 -16.57
CA THR A 63 -10.83 -7.60 -17.86
C THR A 63 -9.92 -8.75 -18.27
N GLY A 64 -8.81 -8.98 -17.55
CA GLY A 64 -7.81 -10.00 -17.88
C GLY A 64 -6.95 -9.65 -19.10
N GLU A 65 -6.96 -8.39 -19.53
CA GLU A 65 -6.29 -7.91 -20.74
C GLU A 65 -4.84 -7.50 -20.53
N THR A 66 -4.33 -7.56 -19.29
CA THR A 66 -2.96 -7.13 -18.97
C THR A 66 -2.11 -8.20 -18.31
N SER A 67 -0.86 -8.29 -18.79
CA SER A 67 0.22 -9.17 -18.33
C SER A 67 1.05 -8.58 -17.18
N VAL A 68 0.50 -7.63 -16.42
CA VAL A 68 1.17 -7.12 -15.22
C VAL A 68 1.20 -8.26 -14.21
N SER A 69 2.36 -8.91 -14.13
CA SER A 69 2.56 -10.04 -13.24
C SER A 69 2.31 -9.60 -11.79
N LEU A 70 1.69 -10.48 -11.00
CA LEU A 70 1.51 -10.29 -9.55
C LEU A 70 2.81 -9.84 -8.87
N ASN A 71 3.95 -10.43 -9.27
CA ASN A 71 5.28 -10.05 -8.77
C ASN A 71 5.59 -8.56 -8.96
N ARG A 72 5.17 -7.95 -10.08
CA ARG A 72 5.39 -6.52 -10.34
C ARG A 72 4.54 -5.67 -9.40
N LEU A 73 3.27 -6.02 -9.21
CA LEU A 73 2.38 -5.33 -8.26
C LEU A 73 2.92 -5.45 -6.83
N GLN A 74 3.31 -6.64 -6.40
CA GLN A 74 3.87 -6.89 -5.06
C GLN A 74 5.17 -6.11 -4.83
N ASN A 75 6.06 -6.05 -5.82
CA ASN A 75 7.29 -5.25 -5.73
C ASN A 75 7.00 -3.74 -5.59
N MET A 76 6.03 -3.23 -6.34
CA MET A 76 5.60 -1.84 -6.23
C MET A 76 4.99 -1.55 -4.86
N VAL A 77 4.08 -2.41 -4.39
CA VAL A 77 3.50 -2.31 -3.04
C VAL A 77 4.60 -2.31 -1.98
N GLY A 78 5.56 -3.23 -2.05
CA GLY A 78 6.70 -3.31 -1.14
C GLY A 78 7.54 -2.04 -1.11
N PHE A 79 7.87 -1.49 -2.28
CA PHE A 79 8.65 -0.25 -2.39
C PHE A 79 7.92 0.96 -1.80
N TYR A 80 6.66 1.18 -2.19
CA TYR A 80 5.88 2.34 -1.74
C TYR A 80 5.50 2.24 -0.27
N SER A 81 5.14 1.05 0.22
CA SER A 81 4.78 0.82 1.62
C SER A 81 5.90 1.16 2.57
N GLN A 82 7.16 0.81 2.26
CA GLN A 82 8.28 1.19 3.12
C GLN A 82 8.34 2.71 3.33
N SER A 83 8.22 3.48 2.25
CA SER A 83 8.33 4.95 2.33
C SER A 83 7.15 5.59 3.06
N ILE A 84 5.92 5.17 2.73
CA ILE A 84 4.69 5.75 3.28
C ILE A 84 4.52 5.33 4.74
N ASN A 85 4.77 4.06 5.07
CA ASN A 85 4.66 3.57 6.44
C ASN A 85 5.70 4.24 7.33
N THR A 86 6.95 4.40 6.87
CA THR A 86 8.00 5.12 7.63
C THR A 86 7.59 6.56 7.91
N GLU A 87 7.06 7.26 6.91
CA GLU A 87 6.61 8.65 7.08
C GLU A 87 5.43 8.72 8.06
N LEU A 88 4.42 7.86 7.91
CA LEU A 88 3.28 7.80 8.82
C LEU A 88 3.70 7.46 10.26
N GLU A 89 4.57 6.46 10.45
CA GLU A 89 5.14 6.09 11.75
C GLU A 89 5.90 7.26 12.39
N HIS A 90 6.70 7.98 11.59
CA HIS A 90 7.42 9.15 12.06
C HIS A 90 6.47 10.25 12.52
N GLN A 91 5.40 10.55 11.77
CA GLN A 91 4.44 11.57 12.19
C GLN A 91 3.61 11.15 13.41
N ILE A 92 3.19 9.88 13.46
CA ILE A 92 2.51 9.31 14.63
C ILE A 92 3.40 9.45 15.88
N SER A 93 4.67 9.07 15.77
CA SER A 93 5.64 9.19 16.88
C SER A 93 5.92 10.64 17.25
N ARG A 94 6.06 11.52 16.26
CA ARG A 94 6.29 12.96 16.46
C ARG A 94 5.15 13.62 17.24
N PHE A 95 3.93 13.12 17.10
CA PHE A 95 2.76 13.59 17.84
C PHE A 95 2.49 12.80 19.13
N GLY A 96 3.32 11.82 19.50
CA GLY A 96 3.16 11.03 20.72
C GLY A 96 1.98 10.05 20.66
N LEU A 97 1.68 9.52 19.48
CA LEU A 97 0.56 8.62 19.22
C LEU A 97 0.99 7.15 19.03
N GLU A 98 2.26 6.82 19.24
CA GLU A 98 2.84 5.50 18.96
C GLU A 98 2.28 4.37 19.84
N GLN A 99 1.76 4.72 21.03
CA GLN A 99 1.10 3.78 21.93
C GLN A 99 -0.41 3.63 21.67
N HIS A 100 -0.94 4.41 20.73
CA HIS A 100 -2.36 4.41 20.39
C HIS A 100 -2.63 3.66 19.08
N SER A 101 -3.80 3.04 19.02
CA SER A 101 -4.28 2.42 17.79
C SER A 101 -4.82 3.53 16.90
N VAL A 102 -4.06 3.93 15.88
CA VAL A 102 -4.44 5.00 14.95
C VAL A 102 -4.96 4.37 13.67
N LEU A 103 -6.15 4.79 13.24
CA LEU A 103 -6.76 4.42 11.97
C LEU A 103 -6.75 5.65 11.05
N ILE A 104 -6.20 5.47 9.85
CA ILE A 104 -6.18 6.51 8.81
C ILE A 104 -6.91 5.97 7.58
N GLU A 105 -8.10 6.49 7.32
CA GLU A 105 -9.02 5.94 6.33
C GLU A 105 -9.45 6.97 5.29
N GLN A 106 -9.66 6.54 4.04
CA GLN A 106 -10.19 7.41 3.01
C GLN A 106 -11.71 7.54 3.14
N ARG A 107 -12.20 8.74 3.45
CA ARG A 107 -13.63 9.08 3.51
C ARG A 107 -13.92 10.33 2.69
N GLN A 108 -14.88 10.22 1.78
CA GLN A 108 -15.32 11.34 0.93
C GLN A 108 -14.16 12.05 0.18
N GLY A 109 -13.15 11.28 -0.25
CA GLY A 109 -11.99 11.81 -0.96
C GLY A 109 -10.90 12.42 -0.08
N GLN A 110 -11.02 12.33 1.25
CA GLN A 110 -10.02 12.84 2.20
C GLN A 110 -9.57 11.74 3.17
N TRP A 111 -8.32 11.82 3.61
CA TRP A 111 -7.81 10.95 4.67
C TRP A 111 -8.30 11.47 6.03
N GLN A 112 -8.97 10.62 6.79
CA GLN A 112 -9.43 10.91 8.14
C GLN A 112 -8.65 10.10 9.17
N VAL A 113 -8.20 10.77 10.22
CA VAL A 113 -7.47 10.18 11.35
C VAL A 113 -8.44 9.96 12.50
N THR A 114 -8.53 8.73 12.98
CA THR A 114 -9.21 8.35 14.21
C THR A 114 -8.28 7.50 15.06
N ALA A 115 -8.57 7.37 16.35
CA ALA A 115 -7.81 6.51 17.24
C ALA A 115 -8.69 5.97 18.37
N ASP A 116 -8.11 5.14 19.24
CA ASP A 116 -8.75 4.74 20.49
C ASP A 116 -9.16 5.94 21.38
N GLU A 117 -10.15 5.73 22.26
CA GLU A 117 -10.73 6.81 23.09
C GLU A 117 -9.71 7.44 24.05
N ALA A 118 -8.61 6.76 24.36
CA ALA A 118 -7.57 7.27 25.24
C ALA A 118 -6.59 8.23 24.51
N ALA A 119 -6.65 8.28 23.18
CA ALA A 119 -5.77 9.11 22.38
C ALA A 119 -6.01 10.62 22.61
N PRO A 120 -4.95 11.42 22.83
CA PRO A 120 -5.09 12.86 23.02
C PRO A 120 -5.64 13.58 21.77
N LEU A 121 -6.82 14.21 21.90
CA LEU A 121 -7.52 14.87 20.78
C LEU A 121 -6.66 15.91 20.04
N GLN A 122 -5.91 16.74 20.77
CA GLN A 122 -5.07 17.78 20.17
C GLN A 122 -3.95 17.19 19.28
N GLN A 123 -3.44 16.02 19.63
CA GLN A 123 -2.39 15.31 18.88
C GLN A 123 -2.98 14.69 17.62
N LEU A 124 -4.19 14.12 17.70
CA LEU A 124 -4.94 13.63 16.54
C LEU A 124 -5.25 14.75 15.54
N GLU A 125 -5.68 15.92 16.02
CA GLU A 125 -5.93 17.10 15.16
C GLU A 125 -4.65 17.58 14.45
N ARG A 126 -3.49 17.49 15.10
CA ARG A 126 -2.21 17.82 14.48
C ARG A 126 -1.83 16.83 13.37
N LEU A 127 -2.02 15.53 13.61
CA LEU A 127 -1.80 14.50 12.60
C LEU A 127 -2.76 14.68 11.41
N GLN A 128 -4.05 14.94 11.69
CA GLN A 128 -5.04 15.26 10.66
C GLN A 128 -4.65 16.51 9.86
N SER A 129 -4.21 17.58 10.53
CA SER A 129 -3.79 18.81 9.86
C SER A 129 -2.54 18.60 8.99
N TYR A 130 -1.63 17.72 9.40
CA TYR A 130 -0.47 17.36 8.60
C TYR A 130 -0.89 16.65 7.30
N LEU A 131 -1.71 15.58 7.41
CA LEU A 131 -2.20 14.84 6.24
C LEU A 131 -2.99 15.74 5.27
N ASN A 132 -3.76 16.69 5.80
CA ASN A 132 -4.51 17.63 4.96
C ASN A 132 -3.61 18.63 4.21
N LYS A 133 -2.40 18.90 4.70
CA LYS A 133 -1.45 19.84 4.09
C LYS A 133 -0.47 19.16 3.15
N ASP A 134 -0.11 17.92 3.44
CA ASP A 134 0.81 17.14 2.62
C ASP A 134 0.03 16.38 1.54
N GLU A 135 -0.33 17.10 0.47
CA GLU A 135 -1.00 16.52 -0.69
C GLU A 135 -0.20 15.37 -1.30
N ARG A 136 1.13 15.41 -1.20
CA ARG A 136 1.99 14.39 -1.79
C ARG A 136 1.88 13.07 -1.02
N LEU A 137 1.91 13.13 0.31
CA LEU A 137 1.66 11.97 1.16
C LEU A 137 0.25 11.44 0.96
N ALA A 138 -0.76 12.33 0.90
CA ALA A 138 -2.15 11.93 0.66
C ALA A 138 -2.33 11.19 -0.67
N THR A 139 -1.73 11.68 -1.76
CA THR A 139 -1.75 11.00 -3.07
C THR A 139 -0.94 9.69 -3.03
N GLY A 140 0.23 9.67 -2.38
CA GLY A 140 1.02 8.45 -2.23
C GLY A 140 0.26 7.35 -1.50
N MET A 141 -0.40 7.69 -0.39
CA MET A 141 -1.28 6.78 0.34
C MET A 141 -2.42 6.25 -0.53
N GLN A 142 -2.99 7.10 -1.38
CA GLN A 142 -4.06 6.70 -2.31
C GLN A 142 -3.57 5.66 -3.31
N HIS A 143 -2.41 5.93 -3.94
CA HIS A 143 -1.82 5.03 -4.93
C HIS A 143 -1.42 3.70 -4.29
N LEU A 144 -0.78 3.75 -3.11
CA LEU A 144 -0.39 2.53 -2.40
C LEU A 144 -1.63 1.71 -1.98
N ALA A 145 -2.70 2.34 -1.50
CA ALA A 145 -3.93 1.63 -1.18
C ALA A 145 -4.53 0.93 -2.41
N GLN A 146 -4.57 1.60 -3.55
CA GLN A 146 -5.05 1.03 -4.81
C GLN A 146 -4.16 -0.12 -5.29
N LEU A 147 -2.85 0.05 -5.30
CA LEU A 147 -1.89 -1.00 -5.70
C LEU A 147 -1.97 -2.22 -4.79
N SER A 148 -2.10 -2.02 -3.47
CA SER A 148 -2.25 -3.09 -2.50
C SER A 148 -3.53 -3.89 -2.78
N SER A 149 -4.68 -3.22 -2.94
CA SER A 149 -5.93 -3.90 -3.28
C SER A 149 -5.87 -4.65 -4.62
N LEU A 150 -5.20 -4.08 -5.64
CA LEU A 150 -5.02 -4.76 -6.93
C LEU A 150 -4.12 -5.99 -6.82
N SER A 151 -3.05 -5.90 -6.04
CA SER A 151 -2.14 -7.00 -5.77
C SER A 151 -2.86 -8.16 -5.07
N GLU A 152 -3.56 -7.87 -3.98
CA GLU A 152 -4.35 -8.84 -3.21
C GLU A 152 -5.44 -9.49 -4.07
N TRP A 153 -6.17 -8.69 -4.85
CA TRP A 153 -7.21 -9.21 -5.75
C TRP A 153 -6.63 -10.12 -6.83
N THR A 154 -5.51 -9.73 -7.43
CA THR A 154 -4.82 -10.54 -8.44
C THR A 154 -4.33 -11.86 -7.84
N GLN A 155 -3.78 -11.82 -6.62
CA GLN A 155 -3.36 -13.02 -5.88
C GLN A 155 -4.55 -13.96 -5.64
N LEU A 156 -5.69 -13.42 -5.19
CA LEU A 156 -6.90 -14.21 -4.97
C LEU A 156 -7.41 -14.86 -6.27
N GLN A 157 -7.42 -14.11 -7.38
CA GLN A 157 -7.83 -14.63 -8.70
C GLN A 157 -6.91 -15.75 -9.21
N GLN A 158 -5.59 -15.59 -9.07
CA GLN A 158 -4.62 -16.61 -9.47
C GLN A 158 -4.81 -17.90 -8.67
N GLN A 159 -5.03 -17.78 -7.36
CA GLN A 159 -5.26 -18.95 -6.50
C GLN A 159 -6.61 -19.60 -6.77
N ALA A 160 -7.68 -18.82 -6.98
CA ALA A 160 -8.98 -19.36 -7.40
C ALA A 160 -8.88 -20.14 -8.71
N SER A 161 -8.08 -19.64 -9.67
CA SER A 161 -7.84 -20.33 -10.95
C SER A 161 -7.10 -21.66 -10.75
N GLN A 162 -6.12 -21.71 -9.83
CA GLN A 162 -5.44 -22.94 -9.48
C GLN A 162 -6.38 -23.95 -8.80
N MET A 163 -7.16 -23.49 -7.80
CA MET A 163 -8.14 -24.33 -7.11
C MET A 163 -9.19 -24.90 -8.07
N GLN A 164 -9.63 -24.12 -9.07
CA GLN A 164 -10.52 -24.61 -10.12
C GLN A 164 -9.89 -25.75 -10.92
N GLN A 165 -8.59 -25.66 -11.25
CA GLN A 165 -7.86 -26.73 -11.94
C GLN A 165 -7.72 -27.97 -11.07
N ASP A 166 -7.61 -27.78 -9.75
CA ASP A 166 -7.49 -28.84 -8.75
C ASP A 166 -8.86 -29.45 -8.36
N GLY A 167 -9.95 -28.98 -8.99
CA GLY A 167 -11.29 -29.56 -8.84
C GLY A 167 -12.13 -28.98 -7.70
N ALA A 168 -11.77 -27.79 -7.18
CA ALA A 168 -12.58 -27.09 -6.18
C ALA A 168 -14.00 -26.78 -6.70
N ASP A 169 -14.96 -26.71 -5.78
CA ASP A 169 -16.34 -26.43 -6.11
C ASP A 169 -16.52 -25.02 -6.70
N LYS A 170 -17.29 -24.94 -7.78
CA LYS A 170 -17.47 -23.69 -8.53
C LYS A 170 -18.29 -22.65 -7.75
N GLU A 171 -19.28 -23.07 -6.97
CA GLU A 171 -20.10 -22.15 -6.17
C GLU A 171 -19.28 -21.55 -5.05
N GLN A 172 -18.44 -22.36 -4.40
CA GLN A 172 -17.48 -21.90 -3.39
C GLN A 172 -16.46 -20.89 -3.96
N LEU A 173 -15.90 -21.15 -5.15
CA LEU A 173 -14.97 -20.22 -5.81
C LEU A 173 -15.64 -18.88 -6.18
N VAL A 174 -16.88 -18.92 -6.67
CA VAL A 174 -17.65 -17.72 -6.98
C VAL A 174 -17.96 -16.91 -5.72
N ALA A 175 -18.33 -17.59 -4.62
CA ALA A 175 -18.57 -16.94 -3.34
C ALA A 175 -17.29 -16.27 -2.80
N MET A 176 -16.15 -16.98 -2.80
CA MET A 176 -14.86 -16.43 -2.40
C MET A 176 -14.47 -15.21 -3.22
N LEU A 177 -14.55 -15.28 -4.55
CA LEU A 177 -14.18 -14.16 -5.42
C LEU A 177 -15.14 -12.97 -5.22
N THR A 178 -16.41 -13.22 -4.95
CA THR A 178 -17.39 -12.14 -4.68
C THR A 178 -17.08 -11.44 -3.36
N GLN A 179 -16.93 -12.20 -2.28
CA GLN A 179 -16.60 -11.67 -0.95
C GLN A 179 -15.23 -10.99 -0.94
N GLY A 180 -14.24 -11.62 -1.57
CA GLY A 180 -12.90 -11.10 -1.66
C GLY A 180 -12.82 -9.80 -2.43
N ARG A 181 -13.58 -9.66 -3.53
CA ARG A 181 -13.66 -8.39 -4.26
C ARG A 181 -14.18 -7.27 -3.35
N GLU A 182 -15.26 -7.52 -2.63
CA GLU A 182 -15.87 -6.53 -1.73
C GLU A 182 -14.89 -6.11 -0.62
N ALA A 183 -14.33 -7.09 0.09
CA ALA A 183 -13.42 -6.83 1.21
C ALA A 183 -12.10 -6.18 0.76
N ILE A 184 -11.45 -6.69 -0.30
CA ILE A 184 -10.16 -6.17 -0.78
C ILE A 184 -10.30 -4.76 -1.37
N MET A 185 -11.33 -4.52 -2.20
CA MET A 185 -11.51 -3.22 -2.86
C MET A 185 -12.10 -2.15 -1.94
N GLY A 186 -12.84 -2.57 -0.91
CA GLY A 186 -13.37 -1.70 0.14
C GLY A 186 -12.33 -1.28 1.18
N THR A 187 -11.22 -2.01 1.29
CA THR A 187 -10.19 -1.74 2.30
C THR A 187 -9.19 -0.71 1.82
N ARG A 188 -9.41 0.56 2.20
CA ARG A 188 -8.54 1.70 1.89
C ARG A 188 -8.17 2.48 3.14
N HIS A 189 -7.55 1.78 4.09
CA HIS A 189 -7.12 2.38 5.33
C HIS A 189 -5.80 1.80 5.83
N PHE A 190 -5.07 2.65 6.56
CA PHE A 190 -3.83 2.34 7.25
C PHE A 190 -4.14 2.19 8.73
N ILE A 191 -3.51 1.19 9.36
CA ILE A 191 -3.64 0.92 10.78
C ILE A 191 -2.25 1.01 11.39
N ASN A 192 -2.12 1.86 12.41
CA ASN A 192 -1.02 1.77 13.36
C ASN A 192 -1.44 0.87 14.51
N GLY A 193 -0.81 -0.30 14.60
CA GLY A 193 -0.93 -1.13 15.80
C GLY A 193 0.06 -0.64 16.86
N PRO A 194 -0.32 -0.54 18.15
CA PRO A 194 0.61 -0.20 19.21
C PRO A 194 1.84 -1.13 19.17
N ASN A 195 3.03 -0.56 18.98
CA ASN A 195 4.30 -1.27 18.84
C ASN A 195 4.39 -2.27 17.66
N LYS A 196 3.49 -2.17 16.66
CA LYS A 196 3.48 -3.01 15.45
C LYS A 196 3.80 -2.25 14.16
N GLY A 197 3.88 -0.92 14.25
CA GLY A 197 4.09 -0.06 13.09
C GLY A 197 2.81 0.15 12.27
N VAL A 198 2.98 0.86 11.16
CA VAL A 198 1.89 1.19 10.23
C VAL A 198 1.84 0.15 9.12
N ALA A 199 0.64 -0.34 8.82
CA ALA A 199 0.39 -1.23 7.70
C ALA A 199 -0.92 -0.88 6.99
N LEU A 200 -1.05 -1.26 5.71
CA LEU A 200 -2.34 -1.28 5.05
C LEU A 200 -3.17 -2.44 5.55
N ALA A 201 -4.43 -2.16 5.83
CA ALA A 201 -5.37 -3.19 6.25
C ALA A 201 -5.70 -4.21 5.16
N SER A 202 -5.44 -3.90 3.88
CA SER A 202 -5.63 -4.85 2.80
C SER A 202 -4.55 -5.93 2.74
N SER A 203 -3.40 -5.70 3.37
CA SER A 203 -2.27 -6.62 3.32
C SER A 203 -2.61 -7.97 3.95
N GLY A 204 -2.46 -9.04 3.17
CA GLY A 204 -2.71 -10.42 3.57
C GLY A 204 -4.18 -10.84 3.54
N LEU A 205 -5.10 -10.00 3.06
CA LEU A 205 -6.53 -10.36 2.98
C LEU A 205 -6.77 -11.54 2.04
N ALA A 206 -6.05 -11.62 0.91
CA ALA A 206 -6.18 -12.75 0.00
C ALA A 206 -5.84 -14.06 0.71
N GLU A 207 -4.70 -14.10 1.43
CA GLU A 207 -4.25 -15.28 2.18
C GLU A 207 -5.24 -15.68 3.27
N GLN A 208 -5.77 -14.72 4.03
CA GLN A 208 -6.77 -14.98 5.07
C GLN A 208 -8.04 -15.62 4.51
N MET A 209 -8.52 -15.15 3.36
CA MET A 209 -9.72 -15.73 2.71
C MET A 209 -9.47 -17.15 2.23
N LEU A 210 -8.29 -17.42 1.71
CA LEU A 210 -7.89 -18.73 1.23
C LEU A 210 -7.72 -19.74 2.37
N ASP A 211 -7.20 -19.30 3.51
CA ASP A 211 -7.08 -20.15 4.69
C ASP A 211 -8.46 -20.45 5.29
N ALA A 212 -9.38 -19.48 5.33
CA ALA A 212 -10.76 -19.72 5.76
C ALA A 212 -11.46 -20.78 4.90
N MET A 213 -11.17 -20.87 3.60
CA MET A 213 -11.74 -21.91 2.73
C MET A 213 -11.16 -23.31 2.94
N LYS A 214 -9.98 -23.44 3.54
CA LYS A 214 -9.38 -24.76 3.83
C LYS A 214 -9.89 -25.35 5.14
N GLU A 215 -10.48 -24.52 5.99
CA GLU A 215 -11.01 -24.91 7.30
C GLU A 215 -12.49 -25.36 7.25
N ASP A 216 -13.19 -25.12 6.14
CA ASP A 216 -14.56 -25.59 5.83
C ASP A 216 -14.57 -26.90 5.02
#